data_AF-A0AAQ2FW44-F1
#
_entry.id   AF-A0AAQ2FW44-F1
#
_cell.length_a   1.000
_cell.length_b   1.000
_cell.length_c   1.000
_cell.angle_alpha   90.00
_cell.angle_beta   90.00
_cell.angle_gamma   90.00
#
_symmetry.space_group_name_H-M   'P 1'
#
loop_
_entity.id
_entity.type
_entity.pdbx_description
1 polymer ?
#
loop_
_entity_poly.entity_id
_entity_poly.type
_entity_poly.pdbx_seq_one_letter_code
_entity_poly.pdbx_strand_id
1 'polypeptide(L)'
;MSKQEKKGFFCELKPVTVGNNIPAELRAIVNFYFEKDGENSFKVRGYSDTGLMKEGQAELVYDNESERPEIKGSFLESSNEILFKIEPLNIFDTDVFFGSGVWTESLSDGSARQKYNIKIWDAGFENQRLEFLSLLFKKNKELSNGLDQSSEDIQRQENQLKKLKDSLAEAEQNVGLINQHSNTLAEVLAETKTNFKELEGIKKEASEAKNELNSYLATNTRTQKTTDDLLNKSRSILDASHTTQQEADKILGSAVTVQLAKSFKERKEAASAQRHKYDKVFYVGLTLALIVSAIVFTNYDVDSDSFLSYFQYFLTRLPLVVVPVWLAVFASKKSALLIRLEEFYAQKQTLAESYEGYKSRLSELGDDASEDLLDLMRINLLSISRDSTCVIDSASKEKHSPMEELVDLIKRRGRNKNSQPNESTGE
;
A
#
# COMPACT_ATOMS: atom_id res chain seq x y z
N MET A 1 -32.33 -106.61 35.39
CA MET A 1 -33.20 -107.80 35.47
C MET A 1 -32.34 -109.04 35.23
N SER A 2 -32.50 -110.04 36.09
CA SER A 2 -31.87 -111.38 36.13
C SER A 2 -30.33 -111.46 36.05
N LYS A 3 -29.70 -111.56 37.24
CA LYS A 3 -28.35 -112.14 37.41
C LYS A 3 -28.46 -113.63 37.06
N GLN A 4 -28.22 -114.00 35.81
CA GLN A 4 -27.95 -115.41 35.47
C GLN A 4 -26.64 -115.81 36.14
N GLU A 5 -26.74 -116.70 37.12
CA GLU A 5 -25.62 -117.35 37.78
C GLU A 5 -24.70 -117.98 36.73
N LYS A 6 -23.47 -117.45 36.65
CA LYS A 6 -22.38 -118.05 35.87
C LYS A 6 -22.04 -119.40 36.51
N LYS A 7 -22.57 -120.50 35.96
CA LYS A 7 -22.13 -121.86 36.32
C LYS A 7 -20.69 -122.03 35.83
N GLY A 8 -19.72 -121.86 36.74
CA GLY A 8 -18.33 -122.24 36.49
C GLY A 8 -18.18 -123.73 36.74
N PHE A 9 -17.61 -124.46 35.77
CA PHE A 9 -17.36 -125.89 35.87
C PHE A 9 -15.86 -126.15 36.08
N PHE A 10 -15.53 -127.12 36.93
CA PHE A 10 -14.15 -127.47 37.27
C PHE A 10 -13.76 -128.72 36.48
N CYS A 11 -12.82 -128.59 35.54
CA CYS A 11 -12.32 -129.73 34.77
C CYS A 11 -10.89 -130.10 35.21
N GLU A 12 -10.61 -131.39 35.26
CA GLU A 12 -9.34 -131.94 35.72
C GLU A 12 -8.65 -132.67 34.56
N LEU A 13 -7.46 -132.19 34.17
CA LEU A 13 -6.63 -132.82 33.14
C LEU A 13 -5.79 -133.93 33.79
N LYS A 14 -5.75 -135.13 33.18
CA LYS A 14 -4.85 -136.23 33.58
C LYS A 14 -3.65 -136.31 32.62
N PRO A 15 -2.44 -136.62 33.12
CA PRO A 15 -1.23 -136.58 32.30
C PRO A 15 -1.18 -137.70 31.25
N VAL A 16 -0.73 -137.35 30.05
CA VAL A 16 -0.06 -138.25 29.10
C VAL A 16 1.42 -137.85 29.14
N THR A 17 2.32 -138.82 29.28
CA THR A 17 3.74 -138.64 29.59
C THR A 17 4.45 -137.76 28.55
N VAL A 18 5.03 -136.63 28.97
CA VAL A 18 5.90 -135.77 28.14
C VAL A 18 7.23 -135.56 28.88
N GLY A 19 8.34 -135.72 28.15
CA GLY A 19 9.69 -135.97 28.68
C GLY A 19 10.37 -134.90 29.54
N ASN A 20 11.52 -135.31 30.08
CA ASN A 20 12.30 -134.65 31.14
C ASN A 20 12.84 -133.27 30.74
N ASN A 21 12.12 -132.20 31.09
CA ASN A 21 12.60 -130.90 31.60
C ASN A 21 11.62 -129.79 31.22
N ILE A 22 10.74 -129.41 32.15
CA ILE A 22 9.92 -128.21 32.02
C ILE A 22 10.62 -127.08 32.82
N PRO A 23 11.26 -126.09 32.16
CA PRO A 23 11.85 -124.94 32.86
C PRO A 23 10.81 -124.11 33.61
N ALA A 24 11.21 -123.51 34.74
CA ALA A 24 10.34 -122.78 35.67
C ALA A 24 9.63 -121.55 35.07
N GLU A 25 9.99 -121.13 33.85
CA GLU A 25 9.39 -120.04 33.08
C GLU A 25 8.05 -120.42 32.42
N LEU A 26 7.69 -121.71 32.36
CA LEU A 26 6.41 -122.22 31.83
C LEU A 26 5.22 -122.06 32.80
N ARG A 27 5.33 -121.16 33.79
CA ARG A 27 4.30 -120.82 34.79
C ARG A 27 3.45 -119.61 34.39
N ALA A 28 3.35 -119.30 33.10
CA ALA A 28 2.58 -118.16 32.60
C ALA A 28 1.08 -118.46 32.60
N ILE A 29 0.24 -117.44 32.87
CA ILE A 29 -1.21 -117.56 32.71
C ILE A 29 -1.44 -117.66 31.20
N VAL A 30 -2.01 -118.77 30.74
CA VAL A 30 -2.42 -118.92 29.35
C VAL A 30 -3.92 -118.76 29.29
N ASN A 31 -4.37 -117.71 28.59
CA ASN A 31 -5.77 -117.55 28.25
C ASN A 31 -5.98 -118.23 26.90
N PHE A 32 -6.84 -119.23 26.84
CA PHE A 32 -7.19 -119.89 25.59
C PHE A 32 -8.67 -119.79 25.31
N TYR A 33 -8.99 -119.76 24.02
CA TYR A 33 -10.33 -119.99 23.54
C TYR A 33 -10.34 -121.13 22.52
N PHE A 34 -11.45 -121.87 22.53
CA PHE A 34 -11.75 -122.90 21.55
C PHE A 34 -12.83 -122.37 20.61
N GLU A 35 -12.61 -122.53 19.32
CA GLU A 35 -13.56 -122.22 18.25
C GLU A 35 -13.90 -123.50 17.52
N LYS A 36 -15.18 -123.81 17.35
CA LYS A 36 -15.63 -125.00 16.64
C LYS A 36 -15.20 -124.90 15.16
N ASP A 37 -14.43 -125.89 14.69
CA ASP A 37 -13.86 -125.92 13.33
C ASP A 37 -14.24 -127.25 12.64
N GLY A 38 -15.53 -127.61 12.72
CA GLY A 38 -16.09 -128.86 12.21
C GLY A 38 -17.04 -129.55 13.18
N GLU A 39 -17.50 -130.76 12.84
CA GLU A 39 -18.46 -131.51 13.66
C GLU A 39 -17.79 -132.12 14.91
N ASN A 40 -16.52 -132.52 14.80
CA ASN A 40 -15.72 -133.16 15.86
C ASN A 40 -14.33 -132.51 16.08
N SER A 41 -14.09 -131.32 15.52
CA SER A 41 -12.80 -130.63 15.56
C SER A 41 -12.95 -129.20 16.10
N PHE A 42 -11.96 -128.77 16.89
CA PHE A 42 -11.89 -127.45 17.49
C PHE A 42 -10.53 -126.82 17.23
N LYS A 43 -10.54 -125.56 16.78
CA LYS A 43 -9.33 -124.74 16.71
C LYS A 43 -9.07 -124.12 18.09
N VAL A 44 -7.88 -124.33 18.62
CA VAL A 44 -7.46 -123.77 19.91
C VAL A 44 -6.57 -122.57 19.64
N ARG A 45 -6.91 -121.42 20.23
CA ARG A 45 -6.03 -120.26 20.22
C ARG A 45 -5.76 -119.79 21.64
N GLY A 46 -4.49 -119.77 22.00
CA GLY A 46 -4.00 -119.32 23.30
C GLY A 46 -3.20 -118.03 23.17
N TYR A 47 -3.32 -117.16 24.17
CA TYR A 47 -2.44 -116.02 24.37
C TYR A 47 -1.71 -116.21 25.69
N SER A 48 -0.37 -116.20 25.64
CA SER A 48 0.44 -116.06 26.85
C SER A 48 0.47 -114.60 27.30
N ASP A 49 0.83 -114.38 28.57
CA ASP A 49 1.08 -113.04 29.13
C ASP A 49 2.16 -112.24 28.35
N THR A 50 2.95 -112.92 27.52
CA THR A 50 3.96 -112.32 26.62
C THR A 50 3.40 -111.90 25.25
N GLY A 51 2.10 -112.08 24.99
CA GLY A 51 1.43 -111.66 23.75
C GLY A 51 1.66 -112.57 22.54
N LEU A 52 2.35 -113.71 22.73
CA LEU A 52 2.54 -114.71 21.68
C LEU A 52 1.26 -115.52 21.50
N MET A 53 0.70 -115.46 20.28
CA MET A 53 -0.43 -116.29 19.89
C MET A 53 0.07 -117.72 19.64
N LYS A 54 -0.55 -118.68 20.32
CA LYS A 54 -0.32 -120.11 20.14
C LYS A 54 -1.54 -120.71 19.47
N GLU A 55 -1.36 -121.42 18.37
CA GLU A 55 -2.44 -122.14 17.69
C GLU A 55 -2.24 -123.65 17.82
N GLY A 56 -3.34 -124.37 18.05
CA GLY A 56 -3.36 -125.83 18.15
C GLY A 56 -4.68 -126.39 17.63
N GLN A 57 -4.74 -127.72 17.52
CA GLN A 57 -5.94 -128.44 17.09
C GLN A 57 -6.35 -129.43 18.18
N ALA A 58 -7.65 -129.56 18.37
CA ALA A 58 -8.25 -130.52 19.27
C ALA A 58 -9.36 -131.29 18.56
N GLU A 59 -9.42 -132.59 18.80
CA GLU A 59 -10.43 -133.48 18.24
C GLU A 59 -11.20 -134.19 19.36
N LEU A 60 -12.47 -134.45 19.08
CA LEU A 60 -13.34 -135.26 19.93
C LEU A 60 -13.05 -136.74 19.64
N VAL A 61 -12.52 -137.47 20.63
CA VAL A 61 -12.17 -138.89 20.49
C VAL A 61 -13.10 -139.74 21.37
N TYR A 62 -13.65 -140.80 20.80
CA TYR A 62 -14.44 -141.81 21.50
C TYR A 62 -13.52 -143.00 21.82
N ASP A 63 -13.37 -143.34 23.11
CA ASP A 63 -12.59 -144.51 23.52
C ASP A 63 -13.51 -145.73 23.64
N ASN A 64 -13.15 -146.87 23.05
CA ASN A 64 -14.05 -148.03 22.95
C ASN A 64 -14.30 -148.74 24.30
N GLU A 65 -13.56 -148.37 25.36
CA GLU A 65 -13.77 -148.88 26.72
C GLU A 65 -14.44 -147.87 27.67
N SER A 66 -14.73 -146.63 27.23
CA SER A 66 -15.46 -145.62 28.01
C SER A 66 -16.59 -145.01 27.18
N GLU A 67 -17.85 -145.17 27.62
CA GLU A 67 -19.07 -144.62 26.97
C GLU A 67 -19.14 -143.07 26.91
N ARG A 68 -18.04 -142.33 27.08
CA ARG A 68 -18.03 -140.86 27.15
C ARG A 68 -16.98 -140.24 26.22
N PRO A 69 -17.34 -139.24 25.39
CA PRO A 69 -16.39 -138.58 24.51
C PRO A 69 -15.40 -137.73 25.31
N GLU A 70 -14.14 -137.75 24.89
CA GLU A 70 -13.05 -136.95 25.46
C GLU A 70 -12.53 -135.96 24.40
N ILE A 71 -12.17 -134.75 24.80
CA ILE A 71 -11.46 -133.82 23.91
C ILE A 71 -9.95 -134.03 24.11
N LYS A 72 -9.27 -134.44 23.05
CA LYS A 72 -7.81 -134.59 23.01
C LYS A 72 -7.24 -133.62 21.99
N GLY A 73 -6.18 -132.92 22.36
CA GLY A 73 -5.56 -131.97 21.45
C GLY A 73 -4.09 -131.74 21.76
N SER A 74 -3.42 -131.07 20.83
CA SER A 74 -2.05 -130.63 21.03
C SER A 74 -1.89 -129.17 20.62
N PHE A 75 -0.96 -128.48 21.28
CA PHE A 75 -0.49 -127.17 20.82
C PHE A 75 1.03 -127.12 20.93
N LEU A 76 1.63 -126.33 20.04
CA LEU A 76 3.08 -126.13 19.97
C LEU A 76 3.51 -124.98 20.87
N GLU A 77 4.44 -125.25 21.79
CA GLU A 77 5.07 -124.25 22.62
C GLU A 77 6.58 -124.42 22.61
N SER A 78 7.31 -123.40 22.13
CA SER A 78 8.77 -123.35 22.17
C SER A 78 9.45 -124.62 21.63
N SER A 79 8.94 -125.11 20.48
CA SER A 79 9.40 -126.32 19.78
C SER A 79 9.06 -127.66 20.45
N ASN A 80 8.30 -127.67 21.54
CA ASN A 80 7.75 -128.88 22.16
C ASN A 80 6.23 -128.98 21.92
N GLU A 81 5.76 -130.19 21.61
CA GLU A 81 4.33 -130.49 21.50
C GLU A 81 3.76 -130.80 22.89
N ILE A 82 2.76 -130.03 23.31
CA ILE A 82 2.07 -130.24 24.58
C ILE A 82 0.74 -130.94 24.29
N LEU A 83 0.60 -132.17 24.78
CA LEU A 83 -0.62 -132.96 24.69
C LEU A 83 -1.53 -132.67 25.89
N PHE A 84 -2.80 -132.40 25.64
CA PHE A 84 -3.80 -132.25 26.70
C PHE A 84 -5.03 -133.14 26.46
N LYS A 85 -5.60 -133.62 27.56
CA LYS A 85 -6.78 -134.49 27.60
C LYS A 85 -7.80 -133.91 28.59
N ILE A 86 -8.97 -133.52 28.08
CA ILE A 86 -10.07 -132.95 28.86
C ILE A 86 -11.11 -134.05 29.15
N GLU A 87 -11.32 -134.35 30.44
CA GLU A 87 -12.34 -135.28 30.93
C GLU A 87 -13.78 -134.73 30.73
N PRO A 88 -14.81 -135.58 30.64
CA PRO A 88 -16.05 -135.25 29.93
C PRO A 88 -16.88 -134.13 30.57
N LEU A 89 -17.29 -133.16 29.74
CA LEU A 89 -18.43 -132.26 29.97
C LEU A 89 -19.50 -132.52 28.89
N ASN A 90 -20.77 -132.28 29.20
CA ASN A 90 -21.83 -132.15 28.18
C ASN A 90 -21.64 -130.80 27.46
N ILE A 91 -20.91 -130.78 26.35
CA ILE A 91 -20.50 -129.54 25.64
C ILE A 91 -21.28 -129.35 24.31
N PHE A 92 -22.36 -130.09 24.07
CA PHE A 92 -22.93 -130.21 22.72
C PHE A 92 -23.63 -128.95 22.13
N ASP A 93 -23.63 -127.78 22.78
CA ASP A 93 -24.41 -126.61 22.34
C ASP A 93 -23.74 -125.24 22.59
N THR A 94 -22.41 -125.13 22.48
CA THR A 94 -21.75 -123.82 22.64
C THR A 94 -20.61 -123.61 21.65
N ASP A 95 -20.60 -122.44 21.00
CA ASP A 95 -19.73 -122.14 19.86
C ASP A 95 -18.32 -121.68 20.27
N VAL A 96 -18.18 -121.03 21.44
CA VAL A 96 -16.90 -120.49 21.92
C VAL A 96 -16.76 -120.64 23.44
N PHE A 97 -15.60 -121.15 23.88
CA PHE A 97 -15.25 -121.32 25.31
C PHE A 97 -14.04 -120.49 25.68
N PHE A 98 -13.99 -119.93 26.90
CA PHE A 98 -12.84 -119.18 27.41
C PHE A 98 -12.30 -119.82 28.69
N GLY A 99 -11.01 -120.15 28.74
CA GLY A 99 -10.36 -120.72 29.92
C GLY A 99 -9.20 -119.88 30.44
N SER A 100 -9.04 -119.83 31.76
CA SER A 100 -7.82 -119.33 32.42
C SER A 100 -7.54 -120.09 33.72
N GLY A 101 -6.27 -120.37 34.03
CA GLY A 101 -5.91 -121.00 35.30
C GLY A 101 -4.41 -121.23 35.47
N VAL A 102 -3.96 -121.27 36.74
CA VAL A 102 -2.59 -121.60 37.14
C VAL A 102 -2.63 -122.31 38.49
N TRP A 103 -2.29 -123.59 38.52
CA TRP A 103 -1.78 -124.28 39.71
C TRP A 103 -0.99 -125.50 39.26
N THR A 104 0.26 -125.65 39.73
CA THR A 104 1.18 -126.72 39.33
C THR A 104 1.41 -127.69 40.48
N GLU A 105 1.14 -128.98 40.29
CA GLU A 105 1.50 -130.04 41.25
C GLU A 105 2.61 -130.91 40.65
N SER A 106 3.75 -131.06 41.33
CA SER A 106 4.86 -131.92 40.89
C SER A 106 4.64 -133.36 41.35
N LEU A 107 4.58 -134.30 40.42
CA LEU A 107 4.51 -135.73 40.73
C LEU A 107 5.92 -136.31 40.96
N SER A 108 5.99 -137.42 41.69
CA SER A 108 7.23 -138.08 42.11
C SER A 108 8.08 -138.64 40.95
N ASP A 109 7.56 -138.68 39.73
CA ASP A 109 8.26 -139.09 38.51
C ASP A 109 8.90 -137.91 37.73
N GLY A 110 8.76 -136.68 38.24
CA GLY A 110 9.27 -135.46 37.58
C GLY A 110 8.27 -134.79 36.63
N SER A 111 7.05 -135.33 36.47
CA SER A 111 5.98 -134.68 35.70
C SER A 111 5.24 -133.60 36.50
N ALA A 112 4.62 -132.64 35.80
CA ALA A 112 3.88 -131.54 36.41
C ALA A 112 2.42 -131.53 35.93
N ARG A 113 1.48 -131.35 36.86
CA ARG A 113 0.04 -131.25 36.58
C ARG A 113 -0.43 -129.80 36.61
N GLN A 114 -1.24 -129.37 35.63
CA GLN A 114 -1.86 -128.04 35.59
C GLN A 114 -3.39 -128.13 35.58
N LYS A 115 -4.08 -127.24 36.33
CA LYS A 115 -5.55 -127.16 36.38
C LYS A 115 -6.06 -125.81 35.87
N TYR A 116 -7.11 -125.83 35.05
CA TYR A 116 -7.68 -124.65 34.39
C TYR A 116 -9.15 -124.44 34.79
N ASN A 117 -9.57 -123.17 34.87
CA ASN A 117 -10.96 -122.78 35.13
C ASN A 117 -11.58 -122.24 33.83
N ILE A 118 -12.63 -122.89 33.34
CA ILE A 118 -13.26 -122.55 32.05
C ILE A 118 -14.60 -121.87 32.30
N LYS A 119 -14.78 -120.68 31.71
CA LYS A 119 -16.02 -119.92 31.67
C LYS A 119 -16.64 -119.96 30.28
N ILE A 120 -17.92 -120.28 30.23
CA ILE A 120 -18.71 -120.42 29.01
C ILE A 120 -19.68 -119.25 28.92
N TRP A 121 -19.81 -118.61 27.75
CA TRP A 121 -20.69 -117.46 27.51
C TRP A 121 -21.74 -117.79 26.42
N ASP A 122 -22.95 -117.23 26.58
CA ASP A 122 -24.12 -117.45 25.71
C ASP A 122 -24.37 -116.27 24.74
N ALA A 123 -25.09 -116.51 23.64
CA ALA A 123 -25.41 -115.64 22.51
C ALA A 123 -26.09 -114.30 22.86
N GLY A 124 -26.60 -114.12 24.09
CA GLY A 124 -27.19 -112.86 24.55
C GLY A 124 -26.23 -111.65 24.58
N PHE A 125 -24.92 -111.87 24.52
CA PHE A 125 -23.89 -110.83 24.56
C PHE A 125 -23.75 -110.04 23.23
N GLU A 126 -23.99 -110.67 22.07
CA GLU A 126 -23.78 -110.06 20.75
C GLU A 126 -24.72 -108.86 20.51
N ASN A 127 -25.96 -108.94 21.02
CA ASN A 127 -26.98 -107.90 20.85
C ASN A 127 -26.67 -106.60 21.61
N GLN A 128 -26.07 -106.68 22.81
CA GLN A 128 -25.68 -105.50 23.59
C GLN A 128 -24.52 -104.73 22.94
N ARG A 129 -23.65 -105.41 22.20
CA ARG A 129 -22.55 -104.79 21.45
C ARG A 129 -23.07 -103.88 20.34
N LEU A 130 -24.08 -104.33 19.60
CA LEU A 130 -24.65 -103.59 18.47
C LEU A 130 -25.33 -102.29 18.92
N GLU A 131 -26.06 -102.33 20.04
CA GLU A 131 -26.71 -101.15 20.60
C GLU A 131 -25.69 -100.08 21.02
N PHE A 132 -24.61 -100.48 21.72
CA PHE A 132 -23.52 -99.57 22.11
C PHE A 132 -22.84 -98.90 20.91
N LEU A 133 -22.54 -99.67 19.85
CA LEU A 133 -21.92 -99.12 18.64
C LEU A 133 -22.83 -98.09 17.95
N SER A 134 -24.14 -98.34 17.89
CA SER A 134 -25.10 -97.38 17.30
C SER A 134 -25.15 -96.05 18.06
N LEU A 135 -25.07 -96.10 19.40
CA LEU A 135 -25.01 -94.94 20.27
C LEU A 135 -23.73 -94.12 20.06
N LEU A 136 -22.59 -94.78 19.89
CA LEU A 136 -21.32 -94.12 19.60
C LEU A 136 -21.35 -93.39 18.24
N PHE A 137 -21.87 -94.03 17.19
CA PHE A 137 -22.00 -93.39 15.89
C PHE A 137 -22.93 -92.17 15.93
N LYS A 138 -24.05 -92.25 16.66
CA LYS A 138 -24.97 -91.13 16.84
C LYS A 138 -24.29 -89.94 17.53
N LYS A 139 -23.59 -90.18 18.65
CA LYS A 139 -22.86 -89.12 19.36
C LYS A 139 -21.73 -88.52 18.52
N ASN A 140 -21.01 -89.34 17.75
CA ASN A 140 -19.94 -88.85 16.89
C ASN A 140 -20.49 -87.94 15.76
N LYS A 141 -21.65 -88.30 15.19
CA LYS A 141 -22.34 -87.46 14.20
C LYS A 141 -22.82 -86.13 14.81
N GLU A 142 -23.41 -86.16 16.01
CA GLU A 142 -23.80 -84.95 16.73
C GLU A 142 -22.58 -84.04 17.02
N LEU A 143 -21.45 -84.63 17.42
CA LEU A 143 -20.22 -83.90 17.68
C LEU A 143 -19.62 -83.28 16.39
N SER A 144 -19.62 -84.02 15.27
CA SER A 144 -19.18 -83.50 13.98
C SER A 144 -20.02 -82.32 13.52
N ASN A 145 -21.35 -82.42 13.62
CA ASN A 145 -22.25 -81.33 13.27
C ASN A 145 -22.03 -80.10 14.17
N GLY A 146 -21.79 -80.30 15.48
CA GLY A 146 -21.45 -79.22 16.40
C GLY A 146 -20.11 -78.55 16.08
N LEU A 147 -19.12 -79.33 15.61
CA LEU A 147 -17.83 -78.80 15.17
C LEU A 147 -17.97 -77.95 13.90
N ASP A 148 -18.78 -78.38 12.93
CA ASP A 148 -19.05 -77.63 11.69
C ASP A 148 -19.76 -76.30 11.99
N GLN A 149 -20.78 -76.31 12.85
CA GLN A 149 -21.47 -75.10 13.30
C GLN A 149 -20.52 -74.13 14.00
N SER A 150 -19.66 -74.63 14.90
CA SER A 150 -18.67 -73.80 15.58
C SER A 150 -17.65 -73.21 14.61
N SER A 151 -17.28 -73.93 13.55
CA SER A 151 -16.37 -73.44 12.51
C SER A 151 -17.00 -72.28 11.71
N GLU A 152 -18.28 -72.41 11.33
CA GLU A 152 -19.02 -71.35 10.66
C GLU A 152 -19.15 -70.08 11.53
N ASP A 153 -19.41 -70.24 12.83
CA ASP A 153 -19.51 -69.11 13.75
C ASP A 153 -18.16 -68.39 13.94
N ILE A 154 -17.05 -69.13 13.99
CA ILE A 154 -15.70 -68.55 14.01
C ILE A 154 -15.47 -67.71 12.74
N GLN A 155 -15.81 -68.23 11.56
CA GLN A 155 -15.66 -67.47 10.31
C GLN A 155 -16.52 -66.21 10.28
N ARG A 156 -17.75 -66.27 10.83
CA ARG A 156 -18.61 -65.07 10.95
C ARG A 156 -17.98 -64.04 11.88
N GLN A 157 -17.44 -64.46 13.02
CA GLN A 157 -16.77 -63.57 13.96
C GLN A 157 -15.50 -62.95 13.37
N GLU A 158 -14.68 -63.72 12.64
CA GLU A 158 -13.50 -63.20 11.95
C GLU A 158 -13.86 -62.13 10.91
N ASN A 159 -14.93 -62.34 10.15
CA ASN A 159 -15.43 -61.37 9.19
C ASN A 159 -15.94 -60.09 9.87
N GLN A 160 -16.63 -60.21 11.00
CA GLN A 160 -17.05 -59.04 11.80
C GLN A 160 -15.84 -58.30 12.38
N LEU A 161 -14.84 -59.02 12.89
CA LEU A 161 -13.62 -58.46 13.46
C LEU A 161 -12.80 -57.71 12.39
N LYS A 162 -12.78 -58.22 11.15
CA LYS A 162 -12.17 -57.52 10.01
C LYS A 162 -12.89 -56.20 9.72
N LYS A 163 -14.22 -56.21 9.62
CA LYS A 163 -15.01 -54.97 9.40
C LYS A 163 -14.79 -53.95 10.52
N LEU A 164 -14.72 -54.40 11.78
CA LEU A 164 -14.44 -53.53 12.92
C LEU A 164 -13.05 -52.92 12.84
N LYS A 165 -12.02 -53.69 12.47
CA LYS A 165 -10.66 -53.17 12.26
C LYS A 165 -10.61 -52.12 11.15
N ASP A 166 -11.29 -52.36 10.04
CA ASP A 166 -11.34 -51.39 8.94
C ASP A 166 -12.01 -50.09 9.38
N SER A 167 -13.13 -50.17 10.12
CA SER A 167 -13.80 -48.98 10.68
C SER A 167 -12.97 -48.25 11.74
N LEU A 168 -12.15 -48.97 12.52
CA LEU A 168 -11.26 -48.38 13.50
C LEU A 168 -10.12 -47.61 12.81
N ALA A 169 -9.54 -48.16 11.75
CA ALA A 169 -8.51 -47.49 10.97
C ALA A 169 -9.03 -46.19 10.33
N GLU A 170 -10.27 -46.21 9.81
CA GLU A 170 -10.94 -45.00 9.30
C GLU A 170 -11.17 -43.96 10.42
N ALA A 171 -11.60 -44.40 11.60
CA ALA A 171 -11.78 -43.51 12.75
C ALA A 171 -10.46 -42.88 13.21
N GLU A 172 -9.36 -43.64 13.27
CA GLU A 172 -8.04 -43.12 13.61
C GLU A 172 -7.53 -42.09 12.60
N GLN A 173 -7.75 -42.33 11.30
CA GLN A 173 -7.44 -41.37 10.24
C GLN A 173 -8.25 -40.07 10.43
N ASN A 174 -9.54 -40.18 10.71
CA ASN A 174 -10.41 -39.02 10.94
C ASN A 174 -9.98 -38.20 12.17
N VAL A 175 -9.59 -38.87 13.26
CA VAL A 175 -9.02 -38.19 14.44
C VAL A 175 -7.73 -37.45 14.09
N GLY A 176 -6.87 -38.04 13.24
CA GLY A 176 -5.68 -37.37 12.71
C GLY A 176 -6.00 -36.09 11.95
N LEU A 177 -6.99 -36.14 11.05
CA LEU A 177 -7.46 -34.97 10.28
C LEU A 177 -8.07 -33.89 11.20
N ILE A 178 -8.87 -34.28 12.19
CA ILE A 178 -9.46 -33.36 13.18
C ILE A 178 -8.36 -32.61 13.94
N ASN A 179 -7.31 -33.31 14.37
CA ASN A 179 -6.19 -32.67 15.06
C ASN A 179 -5.42 -31.69 14.16
N GLN A 180 -5.23 -32.02 12.88
CA GLN A 180 -4.65 -31.08 11.91
C GLN A 180 -5.50 -29.83 11.76
N HIS A 181 -6.82 -30.00 11.56
CA HIS A 181 -7.74 -28.87 11.47
C HIS A 181 -7.75 -28.02 12.75
N SER A 182 -7.74 -28.64 13.93
CA SER A 182 -7.67 -27.93 15.21
C SER A 182 -6.41 -27.07 15.32
N ASN A 183 -5.25 -27.57 14.87
CA ASN A 183 -4.01 -26.80 14.86
C ASN A 183 -4.08 -25.62 13.89
N THR A 184 -4.60 -25.84 12.67
CA THR A 184 -4.77 -24.74 11.69
C THR A 184 -5.74 -23.66 12.18
N LEU A 185 -6.82 -24.06 12.88
CA LEU A 185 -7.76 -23.09 13.48
C LEU A 185 -7.10 -22.28 14.60
N ALA A 186 -6.25 -22.91 15.43
CA ALA A 186 -5.51 -22.20 16.46
C ALA A 186 -4.54 -21.17 15.87
N GLU A 187 -3.88 -21.50 14.76
CA GLU A 187 -2.98 -20.59 14.03
C GLU A 187 -3.75 -19.40 13.43
N VAL A 188 -4.86 -19.67 12.73
CA VAL A 188 -5.73 -18.61 12.17
C VAL A 188 -6.30 -17.71 13.28
N LEU A 189 -6.65 -18.26 14.44
CA LEU A 189 -7.10 -17.47 15.59
C LEU A 189 -5.98 -16.59 16.17
N ALA A 190 -4.74 -17.05 16.17
CA ALA A 190 -3.60 -16.26 16.60
C ALA A 190 -3.34 -15.09 15.62
N GLU A 191 -3.36 -15.36 14.32
CA GLU A 191 -3.17 -14.36 13.26
C GLU A 191 -4.30 -13.32 13.23
N THR A 192 -5.56 -13.76 13.35
CA THR A 192 -6.68 -12.82 13.43
C THR A 192 -6.60 -11.91 14.66
N LYS A 193 -6.09 -12.42 15.79
CA LYS A 193 -5.85 -11.61 17.00
C LYS A 193 -4.71 -10.61 16.82
N THR A 194 -3.65 -10.94 16.09
CA THR A 194 -2.56 -10.00 15.78
C THR A 194 -3.07 -8.91 14.83
N ASN A 195 -3.79 -9.30 13.78
CA ASN A 195 -4.36 -8.36 12.81
C ASN A 195 -5.37 -7.40 13.46
N PHE A 196 -6.15 -7.88 14.43
CA PHE A 196 -7.06 -7.02 15.20
C PHE A 196 -6.32 -5.95 16.02
N LYS A 197 -5.18 -6.32 16.65
CA LYS A 197 -4.35 -5.34 17.38
C LYS A 197 -3.74 -4.30 16.45
N GLU A 198 -3.29 -4.72 15.27
CA GLU A 198 -2.76 -3.80 14.25
C GLU A 198 -3.86 -2.84 13.75
N LEU A 199 -5.07 -3.34 13.49
CA LEU A 199 -6.23 -2.52 13.14
C LEU A 199 -6.58 -1.50 14.22
N GLU A 200 -6.48 -1.87 15.50
CA GLU A 200 -6.70 -0.95 16.61
C GLU A 200 -5.62 0.14 16.66
N GLY A 201 -4.37 -0.21 16.38
CA GLY A 201 -3.27 0.74 16.21
C GLY A 201 -3.51 1.73 15.07
N ILE A 202 -3.84 1.22 13.88
CA ILE A 202 -4.17 2.04 12.70
C ILE A 202 -5.36 2.96 12.99
N LYS A 203 -6.39 2.48 13.70
CA LYS A 203 -7.54 3.30 14.09
C LYS A 203 -7.15 4.46 15.00
N LYS A 204 -6.21 4.24 15.93
CA LYS A 204 -5.69 5.28 16.81
C LYS A 204 -4.91 6.33 16.01
N GLU A 205 -4.00 5.89 15.14
CA GLU A 205 -3.24 6.79 14.25
C GLU A 205 -4.17 7.61 13.34
N ALA A 206 -5.20 6.99 12.77
CA ALA A 206 -6.19 7.69 11.96
C ALA A 206 -6.98 8.73 12.78
N SER A 207 -7.25 8.46 14.05
CA SER A 207 -7.90 9.42 14.95
C SER A 207 -7.01 10.60 15.29
N GLU A 208 -5.71 10.38 15.48
CA GLU A 208 -4.71 11.41 15.73
C GLU A 208 -4.52 12.28 14.48
N ALA A 209 -4.36 11.67 13.31
CA ALA A 209 -4.28 12.36 12.02
C ALA A 209 -5.53 13.21 11.73
N LYS A 210 -6.73 12.72 12.09
CA LYS A 210 -7.97 13.50 11.97
C LYS A 210 -7.96 14.74 12.87
N ASN A 211 -7.45 14.62 14.09
CA ASN A 211 -7.35 15.75 15.02
C ASN A 211 -6.33 16.79 14.53
N GLU A 212 -5.18 16.33 14.02
CA GLU A 212 -4.20 17.22 13.38
C GLU A 212 -4.79 17.94 12.18
N LEU A 213 -5.50 17.23 11.28
CA LEU A 213 -6.16 17.84 10.12
C LEU A 213 -7.16 18.92 10.52
N ASN A 214 -7.96 18.68 11.56
CA ASN A 214 -8.89 19.68 12.08
C ASN A 214 -8.16 20.92 12.62
N SER A 215 -7.00 20.74 13.26
CA SER A 215 -6.17 21.86 13.72
C SER A 215 -5.60 22.67 12.54
N TYR A 216 -5.15 22.00 11.47
CA TYR A 216 -4.67 22.66 10.25
C TYR A 216 -5.79 23.42 9.52
N LEU A 217 -7.00 22.88 9.49
CA LEU A 217 -8.17 23.58 8.93
C LEU A 217 -8.52 24.84 9.74
N ALA A 218 -8.45 24.76 11.07
CA ALA A 218 -8.66 25.92 11.94
C ALA A 218 -7.58 27.00 11.75
N THR A 219 -6.31 26.61 11.56
CA THR A 219 -5.25 27.58 11.24
C THR A 219 -5.43 28.20 9.87
N ASN A 220 -5.79 27.42 8.84
CA ASN A 220 -6.01 27.92 7.48
C ASN A 220 -7.20 28.89 7.40
N THR A 221 -8.28 28.62 8.13
CA THR A 221 -9.41 29.57 8.20
C THR A 221 -9.02 30.86 8.92
N ARG A 222 -8.14 30.81 9.94
CA ARG A 222 -7.61 32.01 10.60
C ARG A 222 -6.67 32.81 9.70
N THR A 223 -5.80 32.15 8.93
CA THR A 223 -4.91 32.82 7.99
C THR A 223 -5.69 33.48 6.87
N GLN A 224 -6.71 32.81 6.31
CA GLN A 224 -7.61 33.40 5.30
C GLN A 224 -8.29 34.68 5.81
N LYS A 225 -8.85 34.67 7.03
CA LYS A 225 -9.43 35.88 7.62
C LYS A 225 -8.41 37.01 7.78
N THR A 226 -7.17 36.67 8.12
CA THR A 226 -6.09 37.65 8.28
C THR A 226 -5.64 38.22 6.93
N THR A 227 -5.55 37.38 5.89
CA THR A 227 -5.22 37.84 4.54
C THR A 227 -6.31 38.74 3.97
N ASP A 228 -7.58 38.41 4.21
CA ASP A 228 -8.70 39.24 3.76
C ASP A 228 -8.70 40.60 4.48
N ASP A 229 -8.44 40.63 5.79
CA ASP A 229 -8.30 41.89 6.54
C ASP A 229 -7.13 42.74 6.03
N LEU A 230 -5.97 42.12 5.75
CA LEU A 230 -4.82 42.81 5.19
C LEU A 230 -5.09 43.34 3.77
N LEU A 231 -5.80 42.57 2.94
CA LEU A 231 -6.16 42.99 1.58
C LEU A 231 -7.13 44.17 1.62
N ASN A 232 -8.12 44.12 2.51
CA ASN A 232 -9.04 45.24 2.74
C ASN A 232 -8.32 46.50 3.24
N LYS A 233 -7.38 46.35 4.18
CA LYS A 233 -6.52 47.46 4.64
C LYS A 233 -5.69 48.02 3.49
N SER A 234 -5.05 47.16 2.69
CA SER A 234 -4.25 47.58 1.54
C SER A 234 -5.09 48.34 0.51
N ARG A 235 -6.31 47.90 0.22
CA ARG A 235 -7.24 48.62 -0.66
C ARG A 235 -7.58 50.00 -0.10
N SER A 236 -7.93 50.07 1.19
CA SER A 236 -8.26 51.36 1.82
C SER A 236 -7.09 52.36 1.78
N ILE A 237 -5.85 51.88 1.91
CA ILE A 237 -4.65 52.71 1.78
C ILE A 237 -4.44 53.16 0.33
N LEU A 238 -4.66 52.27 -0.64
CA LEU A 238 -4.54 52.60 -2.07
C LEU A 238 -5.55 53.67 -2.48
N ASP A 239 -6.81 53.52 -2.06
CA ASP A 239 -7.87 54.48 -2.32
C ASP A 239 -7.56 55.84 -1.68
N ALA A 240 -7.09 55.86 -0.42
CA ALA A 240 -6.64 57.08 0.24
C ALA A 240 -5.46 57.72 -0.51
N SER A 241 -4.48 56.94 -0.97
CA SER A 241 -3.35 57.47 -1.76
C SER A 241 -3.83 58.12 -3.05
N HIS A 242 -4.74 57.49 -3.80
CA HIS A 242 -5.27 58.05 -5.04
C HIS A 242 -6.01 59.37 -4.83
N THR A 243 -6.84 59.46 -3.78
CA THR A 243 -7.55 60.71 -3.46
C THR A 243 -6.57 61.84 -3.13
N THR A 244 -5.54 61.58 -2.32
CA THR A 244 -4.53 62.60 -1.97
C THR A 244 -3.70 63.04 -3.18
N GLN A 245 -3.39 62.16 -4.13
CA GLN A 245 -2.69 62.52 -5.36
C GLN A 245 -3.53 63.43 -6.26
N GLN A 246 -4.81 63.10 -6.44
CA GLN A 246 -5.73 63.93 -7.24
C GLN A 246 -5.91 65.34 -6.65
N GLU A 247 -5.97 65.45 -5.32
CA GLU A 247 -6.05 66.75 -4.65
C GLU A 247 -4.73 67.55 -4.81
N ALA A 248 -3.58 66.91 -4.69
CA ALA A 248 -2.27 67.54 -4.84
C ALA A 248 -2.04 68.09 -6.26
N ASP A 249 -2.36 67.31 -7.30
CA ASP A 249 -2.18 67.72 -8.70
C ASP A 249 -3.07 68.90 -9.10
N LYS A 250 -4.30 68.94 -8.56
CA LYS A 250 -5.24 70.04 -8.78
C LYS A 250 -4.76 71.35 -8.16
N ILE A 251 -4.23 71.29 -6.93
CA ILE A 251 -3.78 72.48 -6.18
C ILE A 251 -2.47 73.03 -6.75
N LEU A 252 -1.47 72.17 -6.98
CA LEU A 252 -0.18 72.60 -7.54
C LEU A 252 -0.34 73.12 -8.97
N GLY A 253 -1.22 72.48 -9.74
CA GLY A 253 -1.43 72.81 -11.13
C GLY A 253 -2.01 74.21 -11.37
N SER A 254 -3.05 74.60 -10.64
CA SER A 254 -3.74 75.89 -10.85
C SER A 254 -3.07 77.05 -10.10
N ALA A 255 -2.42 76.79 -8.96
CA ALA A 255 -1.76 77.86 -8.20
C ALA A 255 -0.54 78.44 -8.93
N VAL A 256 0.28 77.60 -9.59
CA VAL A 256 1.53 78.01 -10.24
C VAL A 256 1.30 78.88 -11.47
N THR A 257 0.32 78.52 -12.31
CA THR A 257 -0.04 79.23 -13.55
C THR A 257 -0.66 80.61 -13.25
N VAL A 258 -1.56 80.67 -12.27
CA VAL A 258 -2.13 81.93 -11.77
C VAL A 258 -1.04 82.84 -11.19
N GLN A 259 -0.11 82.28 -10.42
CA GLN A 259 1.01 83.03 -9.85
C GLN A 259 1.96 83.56 -10.95
N LEU A 260 2.22 82.77 -11.99
CA LEU A 260 3.06 83.15 -13.12
C LEU A 260 2.43 84.31 -13.92
N ALA A 261 1.14 84.22 -14.26
CA ALA A 261 0.40 85.29 -14.94
C ALA A 261 0.41 86.60 -14.14
N LYS A 262 0.21 86.51 -12.83
CA LYS A 262 0.31 87.65 -11.91
C LYS A 262 1.70 88.30 -11.93
N SER A 263 2.76 87.50 -11.90
CA SER A 263 4.13 88.01 -11.95
C SER A 263 4.48 88.75 -13.25
N PHE A 264 3.93 88.32 -14.39
CA PHE A 264 4.10 89.02 -15.67
C PHE A 264 3.30 90.32 -15.71
N LYS A 265 2.10 90.33 -15.15
CA LYS A 265 1.29 91.55 -14.99
C LYS A 265 2.01 92.61 -14.16
N GLU A 266 2.58 92.23 -13.02
CA GLU A 266 3.36 93.14 -12.17
C GLU A 266 4.58 93.72 -12.90
N ARG A 267 5.29 92.91 -13.69
CA ARG A 267 6.43 93.39 -14.51
C ARG A 267 6.01 94.34 -15.62
N LYS A 268 4.86 94.09 -16.27
CA LYS A 268 4.28 95.01 -17.26
C LYS A 268 3.93 96.36 -16.64
N GLU A 269 3.27 96.36 -15.48
CA GLU A 269 2.89 97.58 -14.77
C GLU A 269 4.12 98.37 -14.28
N ALA A 270 5.18 97.67 -13.84
CA ALA A 270 6.44 98.32 -13.48
C ALA A 270 7.12 98.99 -14.70
N ALA A 271 7.12 98.33 -15.86
CA ALA A 271 7.68 98.88 -17.09
C ALA A 271 6.90 100.11 -17.59
N SER A 272 5.56 100.07 -17.56
CA SER A 272 4.72 101.21 -17.95
C SER A 272 4.85 102.40 -16.99
N ALA A 273 4.94 102.14 -15.68
CA ALA A 273 5.20 103.18 -14.68
C ALA A 273 6.57 103.85 -14.90
N GLN A 274 7.60 103.06 -15.23
CA GLN A 274 8.93 103.58 -15.54
C GLN A 274 8.93 104.38 -16.85
N ARG A 275 8.19 103.91 -17.86
CA ARG A 275 8.01 104.62 -19.15
C ARG A 275 7.43 106.01 -18.92
N HIS A 276 6.34 106.11 -18.15
CA HIS A 276 5.72 107.41 -17.83
C HIS A 276 6.68 108.37 -17.09
N LYS A 277 7.60 107.86 -16.27
CA LYS A 277 8.65 108.70 -15.65
C LYS A 277 9.59 109.27 -16.71
N TYR A 278 10.07 108.46 -17.65
CA TYR A 278 10.96 108.93 -18.71
C TYR A 278 10.26 109.82 -19.75
N ASP A 279 8.97 109.59 -20.03
CA ASP A 279 8.17 110.49 -20.86
C ASP A 279 8.09 111.89 -20.23
N LYS A 280 7.89 111.97 -18.90
CA LYS A 280 7.94 113.25 -18.19
C LYS A 280 9.31 113.91 -18.29
N VAL A 281 10.40 113.15 -18.13
CA VAL A 281 11.78 113.67 -18.30
C VAL A 281 12.02 114.17 -19.72
N PHE A 282 11.45 113.51 -20.74
CA PHE A 282 11.51 113.94 -22.13
C PHE A 282 10.88 115.33 -22.33
N TYR A 283 9.63 115.52 -21.88
CA TYR A 283 8.95 116.81 -21.99
C TYR A 283 9.64 117.92 -21.17
N VAL A 284 10.16 117.60 -19.99
CA VAL A 284 10.97 118.54 -19.19
C VAL A 284 12.27 118.91 -19.91
N GLY A 285 12.95 117.94 -20.50
CA GLY A 285 14.17 118.19 -21.30
C GLY A 285 13.90 119.07 -22.51
N LEU A 286 12.80 118.84 -23.23
CA LEU A 286 12.39 119.62 -24.39
C LEU A 286 12.01 121.06 -24.02
N THR A 287 11.22 121.23 -22.95
CA THR A 287 10.84 122.56 -22.45
C THR A 287 12.05 123.34 -21.95
N LEU A 288 12.98 122.69 -21.24
CA LEU A 288 14.24 123.29 -20.81
C LEU A 288 15.12 123.69 -22.00
N ALA A 289 15.22 122.84 -23.03
CA ALA A 289 15.96 123.16 -24.26
C ALA A 289 15.38 124.40 -24.96
N LEU A 290 14.05 124.52 -25.02
CA LEU A 290 13.37 125.70 -25.57
C LEU A 290 13.64 126.96 -24.75
N ILE A 291 13.57 126.88 -23.41
CA ILE A 291 13.85 128.02 -22.52
C ILE A 291 15.30 128.48 -22.66
N VAL A 292 16.26 127.55 -22.63
CA VAL A 292 17.68 127.88 -22.80
C VAL A 292 17.95 128.49 -24.17
N SER A 293 17.33 127.94 -25.23
CA SER A 293 17.43 128.50 -26.58
C SER A 293 16.86 129.92 -26.66
N ALA A 294 15.70 130.18 -26.05
CA ALA A 294 15.09 131.50 -26.00
C ALA A 294 15.96 132.52 -25.25
N ILE A 295 16.50 132.15 -24.09
CA ILE A 295 17.41 133.01 -23.30
C ILE A 295 18.67 133.37 -24.08
N VAL A 296 19.25 132.41 -24.82
CA VAL A 296 20.43 132.65 -25.65
C VAL A 296 20.11 133.64 -26.79
N PHE A 297 18.90 133.59 -27.34
CA PHE A 297 18.45 134.46 -28.42
C PHE A 297 18.10 135.89 -27.95
N THR A 298 17.53 136.04 -26.75
CA THR A 298 17.12 137.36 -26.23
C THR A 298 18.25 138.19 -25.62
N ASN A 299 19.35 137.57 -25.17
CA ASN A 299 20.50 138.27 -24.58
C ASN A 299 21.56 138.68 -25.60
N TYR A 300 21.19 138.83 -26.87
CA TYR A 300 22.09 139.23 -27.94
C TYR A 300 22.06 140.76 -28.10
N ASP A 301 23.10 141.43 -27.61
CA ASP A 301 23.34 142.86 -27.82
C ASP A 301 24.75 143.00 -28.37
N VAL A 302 24.88 143.02 -29.71
CA VAL A 302 26.18 143.13 -30.40
C VAL A 302 26.02 144.05 -31.61
N ASP A 303 26.73 145.17 -31.55
CA ASP A 303 26.76 146.29 -32.48
C ASP A 303 27.58 145.99 -33.77
N SER A 304 27.50 144.76 -34.32
CA SER A 304 28.31 144.38 -35.49
C SER A 304 27.61 143.48 -36.50
N ASP A 305 27.50 143.96 -37.74
CA ASP A 305 26.82 143.33 -38.89
C ASP A 305 27.59 142.16 -39.53
N SER A 306 28.43 141.46 -38.74
CA SER A 306 29.32 140.41 -39.26
C SER A 306 28.81 139.01 -38.94
N PHE A 307 28.54 138.20 -39.97
CA PHE A 307 28.14 136.78 -39.87
C PHE A 307 29.11 135.95 -39.00
N LEU A 308 30.40 136.28 -39.01
CA LEU A 308 31.41 135.61 -38.20
C LEU A 308 31.17 135.77 -36.68
N SER A 309 30.69 136.94 -36.25
CA SER A 309 30.39 137.25 -34.85
C SER A 309 29.22 136.40 -34.33
N TYR A 310 28.19 136.23 -35.14
CA TYR A 310 27.05 135.35 -34.84
C TYR A 310 27.50 133.90 -34.67
N PHE A 311 28.38 133.41 -35.55
CA PHE A 311 28.86 132.03 -35.49
C PHE A 311 29.72 131.77 -34.24
N GLN A 312 30.60 132.71 -33.88
CA GLN A 312 31.42 132.60 -32.67
C GLN A 312 30.56 132.66 -31.41
N TYR A 313 29.55 133.55 -31.36
CA TYR A 313 28.60 133.63 -30.26
C TYR A 313 27.82 132.31 -30.07
N PHE A 314 27.34 131.72 -31.17
CA PHE A 314 26.66 130.43 -31.14
C PHE A 314 27.56 129.28 -30.68
N LEU A 315 28.81 129.20 -31.18
CA LEU A 315 29.77 128.14 -30.82
C LEU A 315 30.16 128.15 -29.34
N THR A 316 30.34 129.34 -28.75
CA THR A 316 30.72 129.46 -27.32
C THR A 316 29.60 129.01 -26.37
N ARG A 317 28.34 129.07 -26.80
CA ARG A 317 27.15 128.68 -26.00
C ARG A 317 26.55 127.32 -26.40
N LEU A 318 27.02 126.71 -27.48
CA LEU A 318 26.59 125.39 -27.96
C LEU A 318 26.59 124.31 -26.87
N PRO A 319 27.60 124.22 -25.97
CA PRO A 319 27.59 123.24 -24.89
C PRO A 319 26.38 123.37 -23.94
N LEU A 320 25.82 124.58 -23.75
CA LEU A 320 24.66 124.81 -22.88
C LEU A 320 23.35 124.29 -23.48
N VAL A 321 23.20 124.31 -24.81
CA VAL A 321 22.02 123.79 -25.51
C VAL A 321 22.11 122.26 -25.72
N VAL A 322 23.32 121.74 -25.87
CA VAL A 322 23.54 120.29 -26.08
C VAL A 322 23.10 119.45 -24.87
N VAL A 323 23.31 119.93 -23.64
CA VAL A 323 22.94 119.19 -22.42
C VAL A 323 21.44 118.86 -22.32
N PRO A 324 20.50 119.83 -22.44
CA PRO A 324 19.07 119.53 -22.38
C PRO A 324 18.58 118.73 -23.60
N VAL A 325 19.16 118.95 -24.78
CA VAL A 325 18.85 118.15 -25.99
C VAL A 325 19.30 116.69 -25.81
N TRP A 326 20.50 116.46 -25.27
CA TRP A 326 20.99 115.12 -24.96
C TRP A 326 20.10 114.41 -23.94
N LEU A 327 19.66 115.14 -22.90
CA LEU A 327 18.74 114.61 -21.89
C LEU A 327 17.40 114.18 -22.51
N ALA A 328 16.84 115.00 -23.41
CA ALA A 328 15.63 114.64 -24.13
C ALA A 328 15.84 113.39 -25.01
N VAL A 329 16.91 113.33 -25.81
CA VAL A 329 17.18 112.13 -26.63
C VAL A 329 17.41 110.87 -25.79
N PHE A 330 18.10 111.00 -24.65
CA PHE A 330 18.30 109.90 -23.72
C PHE A 330 16.98 109.39 -23.14
N ALA A 331 16.11 110.29 -22.68
CA ALA A 331 14.81 109.95 -22.12
C ALA A 331 13.88 109.28 -23.16
N SER A 332 13.86 109.80 -24.39
CA SER A 332 13.07 109.23 -25.50
C SER A 332 13.49 107.78 -25.80
N LYS A 333 14.80 107.49 -25.83
CA LYS A 333 15.30 106.13 -26.05
C LYS A 333 14.94 105.17 -24.93
N LYS A 334 15.06 105.61 -23.67
CA LYS A 334 14.66 104.79 -22.52
C LYS A 334 13.16 104.50 -22.53
N SER A 335 12.33 105.48 -22.94
CA SER A 335 10.90 105.26 -23.13
C SER A 335 10.61 104.22 -24.23
N ALA A 336 11.25 104.33 -25.40
CA ALA A 336 11.07 103.38 -26.50
C ALA A 336 11.45 101.92 -26.11
N LEU A 337 12.51 101.75 -25.31
CA LEU A 337 12.88 100.43 -24.78
C LEU A 337 11.82 99.88 -23.81
N LEU A 338 11.28 100.74 -22.94
CA LEU A 338 10.26 100.34 -21.97
C LEU A 338 8.92 99.99 -22.63
N ILE A 339 8.57 100.62 -23.76
CA ILE A 339 7.41 100.26 -24.59
C ILE A 339 7.51 98.82 -25.08
N ARG A 340 8.66 98.45 -25.64
CA ARG A 340 8.89 97.08 -26.15
C ARG A 340 8.87 96.05 -25.02
N LEU A 341 9.40 96.42 -23.85
CA LEU A 341 9.39 95.57 -22.67
C LEU A 341 7.96 95.39 -22.11
N GLU A 342 7.15 96.44 -22.14
CA GLU A 342 5.73 96.42 -21.78
C GLU A 342 4.94 95.48 -22.70
N GLU A 343 5.11 95.59 -24.02
CA GLU A 343 4.46 94.72 -25.02
C GLU A 343 4.87 93.25 -24.84
N PHE A 344 6.16 93.00 -24.60
CA PHE A 344 6.68 91.65 -24.36
C PHE A 344 6.10 91.00 -23.10
N TYR A 345 6.01 91.73 -21.99
CA TYR A 345 5.39 91.20 -20.76
C TYR A 345 3.87 91.08 -20.88
N ALA A 346 3.22 91.96 -21.63
CA ALA A 346 1.79 91.82 -21.95
C ALA A 346 1.52 90.53 -22.73
N GLN A 347 2.37 90.21 -23.72
CA GLN A 347 2.29 88.95 -24.46
C GLN A 347 2.53 87.75 -23.54
N LYS A 348 3.50 87.81 -22.61
CA LYS A 348 3.73 86.72 -21.65
C LYS A 348 2.57 86.51 -20.67
N GLN A 349 1.94 87.60 -20.23
CA GLN A 349 0.76 87.54 -19.38
C GLN A 349 -0.41 86.85 -20.10
N THR A 350 -0.73 87.26 -21.33
CA THR A 350 -1.85 86.67 -22.08
C THR A 350 -1.60 85.20 -22.44
N LEU A 351 -0.36 84.83 -22.75
CA LEU A 351 0.03 83.43 -22.96
C LEU A 351 -0.14 82.59 -21.68
N ALA A 352 0.24 83.12 -20.51
CA ALA A 352 0.08 82.42 -19.24
C ALA A 352 -1.40 82.27 -18.82
N GLU A 353 -2.22 83.30 -19.05
CA GLU A 353 -3.67 83.25 -18.81
C GLU A 353 -4.38 82.27 -19.76
N SER A 354 -3.98 82.26 -21.04
CA SER A 354 -4.50 81.31 -22.04
C SER A 354 -4.10 79.88 -21.71
N TYR A 355 -2.88 79.65 -21.21
CA TYR A 355 -2.41 78.34 -20.75
C TYR A 355 -3.26 77.79 -19.59
N GLU A 356 -3.67 78.63 -18.64
CA GLU A 356 -4.61 78.23 -17.58
C GLU A 356 -5.98 77.85 -18.14
N GLY A 357 -6.47 78.60 -19.14
CA GLY A 357 -7.71 78.27 -19.85
C GLY A 357 -7.64 76.94 -20.61
N TYR A 358 -6.52 76.66 -21.29
CA TYR A 358 -6.30 75.37 -21.98
C TYR A 358 -6.19 74.22 -20.99
N LYS A 359 -5.52 74.44 -19.85
CA LYS A 359 -5.43 73.47 -18.76
C LYS A 359 -6.80 73.12 -18.17
N SER A 360 -7.63 74.12 -17.91
CA SER A 360 -8.99 73.91 -17.39
C SER A 360 -9.84 73.09 -18.37
N ARG A 361 -9.81 73.44 -19.67
CA ARG A 361 -10.54 72.67 -20.70
C ARG A 361 -10.00 71.25 -20.85
N LEU A 362 -8.68 71.05 -20.77
CA LEU A 362 -8.09 69.72 -20.80
C LEU A 362 -8.55 68.87 -19.61
N SER A 363 -8.66 69.46 -18.42
CA SER A 363 -9.18 68.76 -17.24
C SER A 363 -10.67 68.41 -17.32
N GLU A 364 -11.45 69.15 -18.12
CA GLU A 364 -12.88 68.89 -18.35
C GLU A 364 -13.12 67.83 -19.43
N LEU A 365 -12.26 67.74 -20.45
CA LEU A 365 -12.37 66.77 -21.55
C LEU A 365 -11.71 65.42 -21.26
N GLY A 366 -10.77 65.34 -20.30
CA GLY A 366 -10.13 64.07 -19.92
C GLY A 366 -9.38 63.41 -21.09
N ASP A 367 -9.66 62.13 -21.34
CA ASP A 367 -8.99 61.30 -22.38
C ASP A 367 -9.44 61.62 -23.83
N ASP A 368 -10.50 62.42 -24.01
CA ASP A 368 -11.01 62.84 -25.33
C ASP A 368 -10.40 64.19 -25.78
N ALA A 369 -9.28 64.57 -25.16
CA ALA A 369 -8.56 65.77 -25.46
C ALA A 369 -8.03 65.76 -26.89
N SER A 370 -8.42 66.75 -27.70
CA SER A 370 -7.91 66.90 -29.06
C SER A 370 -6.39 67.10 -29.05
N GLU A 371 -5.68 66.37 -29.91
CA GLU A 371 -4.24 66.49 -30.13
C GLU A 371 -3.83 67.96 -30.39
N ASP A 372 -4.69 68.69 -31.11
CA ASP A 372 -4.56 70.12 -31.35
C ASP A 372 -4.47 70.97 -30.07
N LEU A 373 -5.21 70.64 -29.01
CA LEU A 373 -5.18 71.38 -27.75
C LEU A 373 -3.83 71.20 -27.04
N LEU A 374 -3.28 69.99 -27.08
CA LEU A 374 -1.97 69.67 -26.51
C LEU A 374 -0.84 70.39 -27.26
N ASP A 375 -0.92 70.44 -28.58
CA ASP A 375 0.06 71.14 -29.40
C ASP A 375 0.00 72.66 -29.21
N LEU A 376 -1.20 73.24 -29.08
CA LEU A 376 -1.36 74.63 -28.69
C LEU A 376 -0.72 74.91 -27.31
N MET A 377 -0.88 74.02 -26.34
CA MET A 377 -0.28 74.14 -25.02
C MET A 377 1.26 74.13 -25.07
N ARG A 378 1.84 73.24 -25.89
CA ARG A 378 3.29 73.16 -26.12
C ARG A 378 3.83 74.44 -26.76
N ILE A 379 3.15 74.96 -27.79
CA ILE A 379 3.54 76.21 -28.47
C ILE A 379 3.47 77.40 -27.50
N ASN A 380 2.43 77.46 -26.65
CA ASN A 380 2.32 78.48 -25.61
C ASN A 380 3.48 78.40 -24.60
N LEU A 381 3.85 77.20 -24.15
CA LEU A 381 4.98 77.03 -23.22
C LEU A 381 6.32 77.47 -23.84
N LEU A 382 6.57 77.08 -25.09
CA LEU A 382 7.77 77.48 -25.83
C LEU A 382 7.87 79.00 -26.01
N SER A 383 6.73 79.67 -26.24
CA SER A 383 6.69 81.13 -26.39
C SER A 383 6.88 81.88 -25.07
N ILE A 384 6.38 81.35 -23.94
CA ILE A 384 6.63 81.92 -22.59
C ILE A 384 8.11 81.79 -22.19
N SER A 385 8.75 80.68 -22.58
CA SER A 385 10.16 80.35 -22.27
C SER A 385 11.18 81.28 -22.94
N ARG A 386 10.79 82.01 -24.00
CA ARG A 386 11.67 82.95 -24.70
C ARG A 386 12.22 84.01 -23.74
N ASP A 387 13.54 84.15 -23.68
CA ASP A 387 14.19 85.07 -22.74
C ASP A 387 13.97 86.55 -23.10
N SER A 388 13.87 87.39 -22.08
CA SER A 388 13.72 88.86 -22.16
C SER A 388 14.94 89.57 -22.76
N THR A 389 16.11 88.92 -22.74
CA THR A 389 17.35 89.41 -23.35
C THR A 389 17.20 89.69 -24.83
N CYS A 390 16.33 88.96 -25.55
CA CYS A 390 16.13 89.18 -26.99
C CYS A 390 15.51 90.55 -27.31
N VAL A 391 14.72 91.12 -26.40
CA VAL A 391 14.11 92.46 -26.56
C VAL A 391 15.14 93.56 -26.28
N ILE A 392 16.03 93.32 -25.32
CA ILE A 392 17.11 94.23 -24.97
C ILE A 392 18.18 94.23 -26.08
N ASP A 393 18.54 93.07 -26.61
CA ASP A 393 19.51 92.92 -27.70
C ASP A 393 18.99 93.48 -29.02
N SER A 394 17.70 93.30 -29.34
CA SER A 394 17.10 93.90 -30.53
C SER A 394 17.05 95.42 -30.43
N ALA A 395 16.73 95.97 -29.26
CA ALA A 395 16.80 97.41 -29.00
C ALA A 395 18.24 97.95 -29.00
N SER A 396 19.24 97.16 -28.58
CA SER A 396 20.65 97.56 -28.57
C SER A 396 21.31 97.50 -29.96
N LYS A 397 20.79 96.67 -30.88
CA LYS A 397 21.28 96.58 -32.26
C LYS A 397 20.84 97.76 -33.14
N GLU A 398 19.80 98.49 -32.75
CA GLU A 398 19.41 99.77 -33.37
C GLU A 398 20.41 100.88 -32.97
N LYS A 399 21.57 100.91 -33.65
CA LYS A 399 22.68 101.85 -33.45
C LYS A 399 22.33 103.26 -33.92
N HIS A 400 21.80 104.11 -33.04
CA HIS A 400 21.56 105.52 -33.38
C HIS A 400 21.80 106.43 -32.18
N SER A 401 23.05 106.58 -31.71
CA SER A 401 23.39 107.75 -30.90
C SER A 401 23.09 109.02 -31.72
N PRO A 402 22.41 110.05 -31.19
CA PRO A 402 22.18 111.29 -31.95
C PRO A 402 23.49 111.89 -32.46
N MET A 403 24.60 111.66 -31.74
CA MET A 403 25.94 112.04 -32.19
C MET A 403 26.51 111.10 -33.26
N GLU A 404 26.23 109.80 -33.23
CA GLU A 404 26.63 108.89 -34.32
C GLU A 404 25.83 109.15 -35.59
N GLU A 405 24.52 109.43 -35.48
CA GLU A 405 23.67 109.74 -36.62
C GLU A 405 23.98 111.13 -37.20
N LEU A 406 24.26 112.13 -36.35
CA LEU A 406 24.79 113.42 -36.80
C LEU A 406 26.18 113.29 -37.42
N VAL A 407 27.09 112.51 -36.83
CA VAL A 407 28.42 112.26 -37.40
C VAL A 407 28.30 111.51 -38.73
N ASP A 408 27.41 110.54 -38.87
CA ASP A 408 27.18 109.85 -40.14
C ASP A 408 26.46 110.72 -41.17
N LEU A 409 25.53 111.58 -40.77
CA LEU A 409 24.90 112.56 -41.65
C LEU A 409 25.91 113.62 -42.13
N ILE A 410 26.79 114.11 -41.25
CA ILE A 410 27.89 115.02 -41.59
C ILE A 410 28.91 114.31 -42.49
N LYS A 411 29.25 113.06 -42.20
CA LYS A 411 30.17 112.23 -43.00
C LYS A 411 29.59 111.86 -44.37
N ARG A 412 28.27 111.66 -44.49
CA ARG A 412 27.55 111.48 -45.76
C ARG A 412 27.47 112.80 -46.55
N ARG A 413 27.24 113.95 -45.89
CA ARG A 413 27.17 115.27 -46.53
C ARG A 413 28.53 115.79 -46.98
N GLY A 414 29.61 115.53 -46.24
CA GLY A 414 30.98 115.84 -46.64
C GLY A 414 31.47 115.02 -47.84
N ARG A 415 30.96 113.80 -48.01
CA ARG A 415 31.25 112.95 -49.17
C ARG A 415 30.63 113.48 -50.48
N ASN A 416 29.56 114.26 -50.38
CA ASN A 416 28.80 114.75 -51.54
C ASN A 416 29.29 116.12 -52.09
N LYS A 417 30.19 116.81 -51.38
CA LYS A 417 30.79 118.10 -51.82
C LYS A 417 32.11 117.95 -52.60
N ASN A 418 32.79 116.80 -52.49
CA ASN A 418 34.01 116.51 -53.24
C ASN A 418 33.77 116.00 -54.68
N SER A 419 32.58 116.26 -55.23
CA SER A 419 32.13 115.76 -56.53
C SER A 419 31.47 116.83 -57.41
N GLN A 420 31.94 118.08 -57.35
CA GLN A 420 31.80 119.04 -58.47
C GLN A 420 33.18 119.26 -59.11
N PRO A 421 33.36 118.92 -60.41
CA PRO A 421 34.60 119.23 -61.12
C PRO A 421 34.61 120.71 -61.55
N ASN A 422 35.78 121.35 -61.44
CA ASN A 422 36.06 122.64 -62.06
C ASN A 422 35.87 122.55 -63.58
N GLU A 423 35.05 123.45 -64.13
CA GLU A 423 35.06 123.82 -65.54
C GLU A 423 36.02 125.00 -65.78
N SER A 424 36.49 125.09 -67.03
CA SER A 424 37.31 126.16 -67.65
C SER A 424 38.81 126.06 -67.36
N THR A 425 39.77 126.19 -68.28
CA THR A 425 39.95 126.81 -69.61
C THR A 425 41.19 126.11 -70.22
N GLY A 426 41.35 125.81 -71.51
CA GLY A 426 41.37 126.72 -72.66
C GLY A 426 42.80 126.77 -73.23
N GLU A 427 43.12 125.87 -74.16
CA GLU A 427 44.02 126.04 -75.33
C GLU A 427 43.93 124.82 -76.26
#